data_AF-A0A2V1E5P1-F1
#
_entry.id   AF-A0A2V1E5P1-F1
#
_cell.length_a   1.000
_cell.length_b   1.000
_cell.length_c   1.000
_cell.angle_alpha   90.00
_cell.angle_beta   90.00
_cell.angle_gamma   90.00
#
_symmetry.space_group_name_H-M   'P 1'
#
loop_
_entity.id
_entity.type
_entity.pdbx_description
1 polymer ?
#
loop_
_entity_poly.entity_id
_entity_poly.type
_entity_poly.pdbx_seq_one_letter_code
_entity_poly.pdbx_strand_id
1 'polypeptide(L)'
;MLQFFQRLIGRPPRSQLPPFDFARNRFHAKKTWPPNLRELTDKQNFRFERKFKRRLRLKSIRPQWQKWTKIVQWSMISFVVVYGVLFHDYAKDPMNPRPGEQPFKGLREWMWGLWGGFWTHTTSPEGTLGGAEGREERKGAKTR
;
A
#
# COMPACT_ATOMS: atom_id res chain seq x y z
N MET A 1 17.47 -0.56 -5.15
CA MET A 1 16.32 -1.15 -4.42
C MET A 1 15.78 -0.24 -3.30
N LEU A 2 16.59 0.16 -2.30
CA LEU A 2 16.14 0.93 -1.12
C LEU A 2 15.49 2.30 -1.41
N GLN A 3 15.94 3.01 -2.45
CA GLN A 3 15.35 4.30 -2.82
C GLN A 3 13.91 4.20 -3.32
N PHE A 4 13.51 3.05 -3.86
CA PHE A 4 12.14 2.83 -4.33
C PHE A 4 11.16 2.73 -3.16
N PHE A 5 11.56 2.04 -2.08
CA PHE A 5 10.83 1.98 -0.81
C PHE A 5 10.73 3.34 -0.11
N GLN A 6 11.80 4.14 -0.13
CA GLN A 6 11.76 5.50 0.42
C GLN A 6 10.77 6.43 -0.32
N ARG A 7 10.57 6.18 -1.62
CA ARG A 7 9.57 6.85 -2.46
C ARG A 7 8.14 6.40 -2.13
N LEU A 8 7.95 5.12 -1.79
CA LEU A 8 6.65 4.56 -1.36
C LEU A 8 6.20 5.11 0.00
N ILE A 9 7.12 5.36 0.93
CA ILE A 9 6.83 5.95 2.26
C ILE A 9 6.59 7.47 2.17
N GLY A 10 6.60 8.06 0.96
CA GLY A 10 6.24 9.46 0.74
C GLY A 10 7.29 10.47 1.20
N ARG A 11 8.52 10.04 1.49
CA ARG A 11 9.62 10.97 1.75
C ARG A 11 10.07 11.60 0.44
N PRO A 12 9.87 12.92 0.23
CA PRO A 12 10.40 13.56 -0.96
C PRO A 12 11.93 13.44 -0.94
N PRO A 13 12.58 13.22 -2.10
CA PRO A 13 14.03 13.27 -2.15
C PRO A 13 14.50 14.62 -1.63
N ARG A 14 15.46 14.63 -0.69
CA ARG A 14 16.10 15.87 -0.25
C ARG A 14 16.67 16.55 -1.49
N SER A 15 16.28 17.80 -1.72
CA SER A 15 16.82 18.59 -2.82
C SER A 15 18.34 18.68 -2.64
N GLN A 16 19.10 18.14 -3.61
CA GLN A 16 20.57 18.17 -3.60
C GLN A 16 21.14 19.55 -3.99
N LEU A 17 20.29 20.56 -4.05
CA LEU A 17 20.69 21.91 -4.40
C LEU A 17 21.38 22.54 -3.18
N PRO A 18 22.56 23.18 -3.35
CA PRO A 18 23.18 23.94 -2.27
C PRO A 18 22.22 25.03 -1.80
N PRO A 19 22.34 25.50 -0.54
CA PRO A 19 21.56 26.63 -0.03
C PRO A 19 21.64 27.80 -1.01
N PHE A 20 20.49 28.38 -1.35
CA PHE A 20 20.43 29.46 -2.33
C PHE A 20 21.13 30.71 -1.77
N ASP A 21 22.27 31.06 -2.34
CA ASP A 21 23.02 32.27 -2.00
C ASP A 21 22.53 33.45 -2.86
N PHE A 22 21.89 34.42 -2.22
CA PHE A 22 21.37 35.62 -2.88
C PHE A 22 22.48 36.51 -3.45
N ALA A 23 23.70 36.47 -2.88
CA ALA A 23 24.82 37.30 -3.31
C ALA A 23 25.43 36.82 -4.64
N ARG A 24 25.40 35.51 -4.90
CA ARG A 24 25.98 34.87 -6.10
C ARG A 24 25.01 34.81 -7.29
N ASN A 25 23.77 35.28 -7.13
CA ASN A 25 22.75 35.16 -8.17
C ASN A 25 23.00 36.13 -9.34
N ARG A 26 23.25 35.60 -10.55
CA ARG A 26 23.43 36.38 -11.81
C ARG A 26 22.28 37.37 -12.07
N PHE A 27 21.06 37.03 -11.65
CA PHE A 27 19.88 37.87 -11.82
C PHE A 27 19.43 38.43 -10.47
N HIS A 28 20.06 39.53 -10.05
CA HIS A 28 19.70 40.20 -8.81
C HIS A 28 18.26 40.71 -8.84
N ALA A 29 17.55 40.51 -7.73
CA ALA A 29 16.20 41.02 -7.57
C ALA A 29 16.25 42.56 -7.44
N LYS A 30 15.56 43.27 -8.32
CA LYS A 30 15.47 44.75 -8.29
C LYS A 30 14.75 45.28 -7.04
N LYS A 31 13.93 44.45 -6.40
CA LYS A 31 13.21 44.76 -5.16
C LYS A 31 13.46 43.66 -4.16
N THR A 32 13.79 44.05 -2.93
CA THR A 32 13.95 43.11 -1.81
C THR A 32 12.60 42.48 -1.51
N TRP A 33 12.59 41.15 -1.46
CA TRP A 33 11.44 40.36 -1.01
C TRP A 33 11.84 39.69 0.31
N PRO A 34 10.96 39.60 1.31
CA PRO A 34 9.59 40.11 1.39
C PRO A 34 9.51 41.63 1.66
N PRO A 35 8.45 42.32 1.21
CA PRO A 35 8.19 43.70 1.60
C PRO A 35 7.88 43.79 3.10
N ASN A 36 8.25 44.90 3.74
CA ASN A 36 7.91 45.18 5.14
C ASN A 36 6.39 45.35 5.30
N LEU A 37 5.67 44.29 5.64
CA LEU A 37 4.19 44.29 5.76
C LEU A 37 3.64 45.32 6.77
N ARG A 38 4.49 45.77 7.69
CA ARG A 38 4.16 46.79 8.72
C ARG A 38 4.12 48.22 8.17
N GLU A 39 4.81 48.50 7.08
CA GLU A 39 4.89 49.83 6.47
C GLU A 39 3.83 50.03 5.37
N LEU A 40 3.09 48.97 5.01
CA LEU A 40 2.09 49.00 3.96
C LEU A 40 0.75 49.51 4.48
N THR A 41 0.06 50.30 3.65
CA THR A 41 -1.35 50.66 3.86
C THR A 41 -2.24 49.41 3.89
N ASP A 42 -3.30 49.42 4.70
CA ASP A 42 -4.24 48.29 4.84
C ASP A 42 -4.82 47.79 3.52
N LYS A 43 -5.13 48.71 2.59
CA LYS A 43 -5.60 48.39 1.24
C LYS A 43 -4.56 47.59 0.44
N GLN A 44 -3.28 47.85 0.63
CA GLN A 44 -2.19 47.10 -0.02
C GLN A 44 -2.02 45.73 0.65
N ASN A 45 -2.06 45.69 1.98
CA ASN A 45 -2.00 44.44 2.75
C ASN A 45 -3.12 43.46 2.34
N PHE A 46 -4.37 43.95 2.23
CA PHE A 46 -5.50 43.14 1.78
C PHE A 46 -5.30 42.57 0.35
N ARG A 47 -4.69 43.35 -0.57
CA ARG A 47 -4.37 42.87 -1.92
C ARG A 47 -3.32 41.77 -1.91
N PHE A 48 -2.29 41.90 -1.08
CA PHE A 48 -1.27 40.87 -0.94
C PHE A 48 -1.84 39.60 -0.32
N GLU A 49 -2.65 39.73 0.72
CA GLU A 49 -3.34 38.61 1.35
C GLU A 49 -4.22 37.84 0.35
N ARG A 50 -5.05 38.57 -0.43
CA ARG A 50 -5.91 37.96 -1.46
C ARG A 50 -5.07 37.24 -2.52
N LYS A 51 -3.96 37.83 -2.97
CA LYS A 51 -3.05 37.20 -3.94
C LYS A 51 -2.39 35.95 -3.36
N PHE A 52 -1.97 36.00 -2.10
CA PHE A 52 -1.37 34.89 -1.38
C PHE A 52 -2.36 33.72 -1.23
N LYS A 53 -3.57 33.98 -0.73
CA LYS A 53 -4.65 32.98 -0.60
C LYS A 53 -4.98 32.31 -1.94
N ARG A 54 -5.07 33.09 -3.03
CA ARG A 54 -5.27 32.54 -4.39
C ARG A 54 -4.15 31.60 -4.81
N ARG A 55 -2.89 32.00 -4.61
CA ARG A 55 -1.71 31.17 -4.95
C ARG A 55 -1.62 29.91 -4.09
N LEU A 56 -1.95 30.01 -2.80
CA LEU A 56 -2.05 28.85 -1.93
C LEU A 56 -3.10 27.87 -2.42
N ARG A 57 -4.29 28.37 -2.81
CA ARG A 57 -5.35 27.53 -3.39
C ARG A 57 -4.89 26.84 -4.68
N LEU A 58 -4.20 27.55 -5.57
CA LEU A 58 -3.66 26.95 -6.80
C LEU A 58 -2.59 25.88 -6.49
N LYS A 59 -1.72 26.13 -5.51
CA LYS A 59 -0.69 25.16 -5.09
C LYS A 59 -1.30 23.96 -4.33
N SER A 60 -2.45 24.15 -3.68
CA SER A 60 -3.16 23.09 -2.98
C SER A 60 -3.97 22.20 -3.93
N ILE A 61 -4.34 22.69 -5.12
CA ILE A 61 -4.84 21.88 -6.24
C ILE A 61 -3.65 21.09 -6.82
N ARG A 62 -3.08 20.20 -6.01
CA ARG A 62 -2.14 19.18 -6.48
C ARG A 62 -2.94 18.17 -7.32
N PRO A 63 -2.35 17.57 -8.37
CA PRO A 63 -3.05 16.61 -9.22
C PRO A 63 -3.47 15.39 -8.40
N GLN A 64 -4.69 15.39 -7.86
CA GLN A 64 -5.23 14.29 -7.06
C GLN A 64 -5.47 13.06 -7.94
N TRP A 65 -5.86 13.29 -9.21
CA TRP A 65 -6.08 12.24 -10.19
C TRP A 65 -4.87 11.29 -10.30
N GLN A 66 -3.67 11.85 -10.39
CA GLN A 66 -2.43 11.06 -10.48
C GLN A 66 -2.11 10.25 -9.22
N LYS A 67 -2.65 10.65 -8.05
CA LYS A 67 -2.52 9.85 -6.83
C LYS A 67 -3.50 8.68 -6.85
N TRP A 68 -4.75 8.94 -7.22
CA TRP A 68 -5.79 7.91 -7.32
C TRP A 68 -5.45 6.85 -8.37
N THR A 69 -5.01 7.25 -9.56
CA THR A 69 -4.59 6.29 -10.60
C THR A 69 -3.45 5.41 -10.13
N LYS A 70 -2.47 5.96 -9.39
CA LYS A 70 -1.39 5.17 -8.80
C LYS A 70 -1.91 4.19 -7.75
N ILE A 71 -2.81 4.62 -6.86
CA ILE A 71 -3.41 3.72 -5.87
C ILE A 71 -4.14 2.57 -6.57
N VAL A 72 -4.92 2.88 -7.61
CA VAL A 72 -5.63 1.86 -8.40
C VAL A 72 -4.66 0.92 -9.11
N GLN A 73 -3.59 1.44 -9.73
CA GLN A 73 -2.55 0.64 -10.37
C GLN A 73 -1.90 -0.33 -9.36
N TRP A 74 -1.46 0.17 -8.21
CA TRP A 74 -0.88 -0.66 -7.16
C TRP A 74 -1.88 -1.65 -6.57
N SER A 75 -3.16 -1.26 -6.46
CA SER A 75 -4.25 -2.15 -6.03
C SER A 75 -4.45 -3.29 -7.01
N MET A 76 -4.47 -3.02 -8.33
CA MET A 76 -4.62 -4.04 -9.36
C MET A 76 -3.42 -5.00 -9.38
N ILE A 77 -2.19 -4.47 -9.30
CA ILE A 77 -0.98 -5.28 -9.23
C ILE A 77 -1.02 -6.18 -7.99
N SER A 78 -1.34 -5.60 -6.83
CA SER A 78 -1.42 -6.36 -5.57
C SER A 78 -2.51 -7.42 -5.62
N PHE A 79 -3.67 -7.11 -6.20
CA PHE A 79 -4.77 -8.06 -6.36
C PHE A 79 -4.36 -9.27 -7.22
N VAL A 80 -3.72 -9.04 -8.37
CA VAL A 80 -3.24 -10.13 -9.23
C VAL A 80 -2.19 -10.98 -8.52
N VAL A 81 -1.26 -10.37 -7.78
CA VAL A 81 -0.23 -11.10 -7.03
C VAL A 81 -0.86 -11.95 -5.92
N VAL A 82 -1.77 -11.38 -5.12
CA VAL A 82 -2.47 -12.09 -4.05
C VAL A 82 -3.28 -13.25 -4.63
N TYR A 83 -4.03 -13.01 -5.71
CA TYR A 83 -4.79 -14.07 -6.37
C TYR A 83 -3.88 -15.19 -6.90
N GLY A 84 -2.81 -14.83 -7.59
CA GLY A 84 -1.82 -15.78 -8.12
C GLY A 84 -1.22 -16.65 -7.02
N VAL A 85 -0.75 -16.05 -5.94
CA VAL A 85 -0.03 -16.78 -4.88
C VAL A 85 -0.95 -17.60 -3.97
N LEU A 86 -2.13 -17.09 -3.62
CA LEU A 86 -3.01 -17.74 -2.64
C LEU A 86 -4.13 -18.57 -3.24
N PHE A 87 -4.68 -18.17 -4.38
CA PHE A 87 -5.96 -18.70 -4.86
C PHE A 87 -5.84 -19.41 -6.21
N HIS A 88 -4.83 -19.10 -7.01
CA HIS A 88 -4.67 -19.70 -8.32
C HIS A 88 -4.18 -21.16 -8.21
N ASP A 89 -4.96 -22.07 -8.81
CA ASP A 89 -4.66 -23.50 -8.81
C ASP A 89 -3.82 -23.87 -10.03
N TYR A 90 -2.50 -23.70 -9.92
CA TYR A 90 -1.54 -24.04 -10.97
C TYR A 90 -1.46 -25.54 -11.28
N ALA A 91 -2.05 -26.44 -10.47
CA ALA A 91 -2.03 -27.87 -10.76
C ALA A 91 -2.93 -28.26 -11.93
N LYS A 92 -3.92 -27.42 -12.27
CA LYS A 92 -4.86 -27.64 -13.38
C LYS A 92 -4.55 -26.76 -14.60
N ASP A 93 -3.48 -25.98 -14.55
CA ASP A 93 -3.09 -25.07 -15.62
C ASP A 93 -2.37 -25.85 -16.74
N PRO A 94 -2.86 -25.82 -18.00
CA PRO A 94 -2.19 -26.46 -19.14
C PRO A 94 -0.80 -25.89 -19.44
N MET A 95 -0.44 -24.72 -18.90
CA MET A 95 0.86 -24.05 -19.12
C MET A 95 1.91 -24.38 -18.03
N ASN A 96 1.59 -25.25 -17.06
CA ASN A 96 2.53 -25.61 -15.99
C ASN A 96 3.60 -26.61 -16.47
N PRO A 97 4.91 -26.31 -16.36
CA PRO A 97 5.98 -27.24 -16.77
C PRO A 97 6.06 -28.50 -15.89
N ARG A 98 5.42 -28.51 -14.71
CA ARG A 98 5.33 -29.68 -13.81
C ARG A 98 3.87 -30.00 -13.47
N PRO A 99 3.21 -30.89 -14.23
CA PRO A 99 1.81 -31.21 -13.99
C PRO A 99 1.63 -31.85 -12.61
N GLY A 100 0.69 -31.31 -11.81
CA GLY A 100 0.34 -31.82 -10.47
C GLY A 100 1.01 -31.13 -9.28
N GLU A 101 2.07 -30.35 -9.48
CA GLU A 101 2.69 -29.57 -8.41
C GLU A 101 2.04 -28.17 -8.31
N GLN A 102 1.50 -27.82 -7.13
CA GLN A 102 1.07 -26.45 -6.84
C GLN A 102 2.25 -25.67 -6.22
N PRO A 103 2.81 -24.67 -6.91
CA PRO A 103 3.75 -23.75 -6.29
C PRO A 103 3.04 -22.94 -5.20
N PHE A 104 3.78 -22.58 -4.15
CA PHE A 104 3.32 -21.79 -2.99
C PHE A 104 2.37 -22.49 -1.99
N LYS A 105 2.16 -23.81 -2.05
CA LYS A 105 1.40 -24.58 -1.03
C LYS A 105 1.85 -24.28 0.41
N GLY A 106 3.15 -24.36 0.69
CA GLY A 106 3.69 -24.11 2.03
C GLY A 106 3.49 -22.67 2.52
N LEU A 107 3.55 -21.68 1.62
CA LEU A 107 3.29 -20.28 1.96
C LEU A 107 1.79 -20.05 2.25
N ARG A 108 0.92 -20.70 1.49
CA ARG A 108 -0.53 -20.67 1.68
C ARG A 108 -0.91 -21.29 3.03
N GLU A 109 -0.42 -22.49 3.33
CA GLU A 109 -0.68 -23.20 4.60
C GLU A 109 -0.18 -22.41 5.81
N TRP A 110 1.02 -21.84 5.74
CA TRP A 110 1.55 -20.97 6.80
C TRP A 110 0.68 -19.73 7.03
N MET A 111 0.25 -19.03 5.97
CA MET A 111 -0.62 -17.86 6.11
C MET A 111 -2.00 -18.20 6.67
N TRP A 112 -2.64 -19.29 6.20
CA TRP A 112 -3.93 -19.72 6.75
C TRP A 112 -3.80 -20.21 8.19
N GLY A 113 -2.67 -20.81 8.57
CA GLY A 113 -2.36 -21.15 9.96
C GLY A 113 -2.25 -19.92 10.87
N LEU A 114 -1.58 -18.87 10.40
CA LEU A 114 -1.51 -17.59 11.12
C LEU A 114 -2.90 -16.93 11.23
N TRP A 115 -3.65 -16.85 10.13
CA TRP A 115 -5.00 -16.25 10.13
C TRP A 115 -5.99 -17.03 11.01
N GLY A 116 -5.91 -18.36 11.04
CA GLY A 116 -6.72 -19.20 11.92
C GLY A 116 -6.40 -18.99 13.41
N GLY A 117 -5.13 -18.75 13.75
CA GLY A 117 -4.72 -18.41 15.12
C GLY A 117 -5.19 -17.04 15.60
N PHE A 118 -5.41 -16.07 14.70
CA PHE A 118 -5.92 -14.74 15.07
C PHE A 118 -7.44 -14.71 15.34
N TRP A 119 -8.20 -15.63 14.74
CA TRP A 119 -9.67 -15.67 14.86
C TRP A 119 -10.21 -16.78 15.76
N THR A 120 -9.35 -17.66 16.28
CA THR A 120 -9.74 -18.63 17.30
C THR A 120 -9.64 -17.98 18.68
N HIS A 121 -10.79 -17.70 19.30
CA HIS A 121 -10.82 -17.46 20.74
C HIS A 121 -10.29 -18.71 21.43
N THR A 122 -9.33 -18.57 22.36
CA THR A 122 -8.93 -19.66 23.24
C THR A 122 -10.16 -20.09 24.05
N THR A 123 -10.90 -21.08 23.57
CA THR A 123 -11.65 -21.94 24.48
C THR A 123 -10.58 -22.69 25.26
N SER A 124 -10.45 -22.36 26.54
CA SER A 124 -9.60 -23.09 27.49
C SER A 124 -9.76 -24.60 27.31
N PRO A 125 -8.68 -25.38 27.43
CA PRO A 125 -8.74 -26.82 27.29
C PRO A 125 -9.39 -27.40 28.55
N GLU A 126 -10.59 -27.96 28.41
CA GLU A 126 -11.11 -28.91 29.37
C GLU A 126 -11.62 -30.13 28.60
N GLY A 127 -11.13 -31.32 28.97
CA GLY A 127 -11.80 -32.59 28.68
C GLY A 127 -11.20 -33.46 27.57
N THR A 128 -10.07 -34.09 27.89
CA THR A 128 -9.66 -35.42 27.38
C THR A 128 -10.85 -36.40 27.37
N LEU A 129 -11.07 -37.15 26.27
CA LEU A 129 -11.57 -38.55 26.15
C LEU A 129 -11.78 -38.77 24.62
N GLY A 130 -11.24 -39.73 23.87
CA GLY A 130 -10.82 -41.11 24.13
C GLY A 130 -11.45 -41.99 23.01
N GLY A 131 -10.64 -42.77 22.28
CA GLY A 131 -11.06 -43.85 21.35
C GLY A 131 -11.39 -43.38 19.92
N ALA A 132 -10.69 -43.74 18.83
CA ALA A 132 -10.29 -45.06 18.33
C ALA A 132 -11.48 -46.05 18.23
N GLU A 133 -12.09 -46.18 17.04
CA GLU A 133 -12.36 -47.48 16.36
C GLU A 133 -13.16 -47.35 15.05
N GLY A 134 -12.63 -48.00 14.00
CA GLY A 134 -13.32 -48.76 12.96
C GLY A 134 -14.67 -48.29 12.39
N ARG A 135 -14.65 -47.82 11.13
CA ARG A 135 -15.79 -47.97 10.22
C ARG A 135 -15.35 -48.23 8.77
N GLU A 136 -14.54 -49.26 8.61
CA GLU A 136 -14.54 -50.09 7.40
C GLU A 136 -15.16 -51.45 7.77
N GLU A 137 -15.78 -52.12 6.80
CA GLU A 137 -16.58 -53.36 6.91
C GLU A 137 -18.05 -53.24 7.31
N ARG A 138 -18.91 -53.11 6.30
CA ARG A 138 -19.96 -54.11 5.98
C ARG A 138 -20.60 -53.79 4.64
N LYS A 139 -19.98 -54.30 3.57
CA LYS A 139 -20.72 -54.76 2.39
C LYS A 139 -21.22 -56.17 2.69
N GLY A 140 -22.49 -56.45 2.44
CA GLY A 140 -22.99 -57.82 2.30
C GLY A 140 -24.30 -58.11 3.04
N ALA A 141 -25.24 -58.64 2.26
CA ALA A 141 -26.46 -59.33 2.65
C ALA A 141 -27.68 -58.48 3.07
N LYS A 142 -28.57 -58.20 2.11
CA LYS A 142 -29.92 -58.80 2.14
C LYS A 142 -30.63 -58.75 0.78
N THR A 143 -30.64 -59.89 0.11
CA THR A 143 -31.72 -60.36 -0.76
C THR A 143 -32.94 -60.68 0.10
N ARG A 144 -34.10 -60.10 -0.22
CA ARG A 144 -35.37 -60.80 -0.46
C ARG A 144 -36.37 -59.82 -1.07
#